data_AF-A0A351TSR6-F1
#
_entry.id   AF-A0A351TSR6-F1
#
_cell.length_a   1.000
_cell.length_b   1.000
_cell.length_c   1.000
_cell.angle_alpha   90.00
_cell.angle_beta   90.00
_cell.angle_gamma   90.00
#
_symmetry.space_group_name_H-M   'P 1'
#
loop_
_entity.id
_entity.type
_entity.pdbx_description
1 polymer ?
#
loop_
_entity_poly.entity_id
_entity_poly.type
_entity_poly.pdbx_seq_one_letter_code
_entity_poly.pdbx_strand_id
1 'polypeptide(L)'
;MAYPKQLITTLCEQLPENLTGFFNIEKRKYFQDYEDINDLVSSTMWDFIKDETSKTEISNINNVQVKMRRQKKNRWMAAYEKGISEHPITDKKNPFFSIQDAYSTLSGQAFIKIYESNDLDKVIASQKQAVKTWIENDKSLLIEFPLINTKTKRQVLDSFKIDLIISIIKIIIESFDGNVESYFAKKPVILLENPLFSPSKYTVPFKQTLNSYVADLVSYDKDDMVFQMLVNCDPNQADDIQNLKVFDSKDNQILLTLFNNIHLDFYQSKQIVIEVGAIAKSIVSRPNKRLYEDVKIRVHNMARTGFRLCKKDKPNDPVFTFSLFDSVETIKQNNHEYLAITFGNTLFEAITKKKMISVTSSNYNSLDNDLSKLLYHHLQRERISLSTSVAPGPEGLLYKTYDYSFFQRIILFRSKKKKENVQLITETLKEFKEKAIALSDFRYDHQTGLFHLYFFPLSEDEKADLLSTNELHEKELSVLSGSITAEKIQ
;
A
#
# COMPACT_ATOMS: atom_id res chain seq x y z
N MET A 1 2.58 -8.19 14.43
CA MET A 1 1.68 -7.38 13.59
C MET A 1 1.40 -8.22 12.35
N ALA A 2 0.16 -8.34 11.88
CA ALA A 2 -0.13 -9.11 10.67
C ALA A 2 -0.15 -8.16 9.47
N TYR A 3 0.42 -8.59 8.33
CA TYR A 3 0.28 -7.83 7.09
C TYR A 3 -1.19 -7.78 6.65
N PRO A 4 -1.60 -6.73 5.90
CA PRO A 4 -2.94 -6.65 5.35
C PRO A 4 -3.26 -7.86 4.46
N LYS A 5 -4.45 -8.45 4.62
CA LYS A 5 -4.87 -9.62 3.83
C LYS A 5 -4.92 -9.31 2.34
N GLN A 6 -5.39 -8.12 1.97
CA GLN A 6 -5.42 -7.69 0.56
C GLN A 6 -4.04 -7.74 -0.10
N LEU A 7 -2.99 -7.31 0.64
CA LEU A 7 -1.61 -7.39 0.16
C LEU A 7 -1.19 -8.84 -0.05
N ILE A 8 -1.44 -9.71 0.93
CA ILE A 8 -1.09 -11.14 0.85
C ILE A 8 -1.78 -11.80 -0.35
N THR A 9 -3.08 -11.59 -0.54
CA THR A 9 -3.83 -12.13 -1.67
C THR A 9 -3.26 -11.63 -3.01
N THR A 10 -2.99 -10.32 -3.11
CA THR A 10 -2.39 -9.72 -4.32
C THR A 10 -1.01 -10.30 -4.63
N LEU A 11 -0.19 -10.53 -3.60
CA LEU A 11 1.13 -11.16 -3.77
C LEU A 11 0.98 -12.60 -4.27
N CYS A 12 0.03 -13.37 -3.72
CA CYS A 12 -0.22 -14.75 -4.13
C CYS A 12 -0.69 -14.86 -5.58
N GLU A 13 -1.55 -13.95 -6.04
CA GLU A 13 -2.01 -13.89 -7.43
C GLU A 13 -0.88 -13.62 -8.43
N GLN A 14 0.18 -12.94 -8.00
CA GLN A 14 1.35 -12.61 -8.83
C GLN A 14 2.50 -13.61 -8.69
N LEU A 15 2.34 -14.66 -7.88
CA LEU A 15 3.39 -15.66 -7.69
C LEU A 15 3.63 -16.48 -8.98
N PRO A 16 4.90 -16.84 -9.26
CA PRO A 16 5.24 -17.75 -10.35
C PRO A 16 4.53 -19.10 -10.26
N GLU A 17 4.05 -19.62 -11.41
CA GLU A 17 3.33 -20.91 -11.50
C GLU A 17 4.14 -22.10 -10.98
N ASN A 18 5.46 -22.08 -11.11
CA ASN A 18 6.30 -23.16 -10.60
C ASN A 18 6.28 -23.25 -9.06
N LEU A 19 6.16 -22.12 -8.35
CA LEU A 19 6.03 -22.09 -6.89
C LEU A 19 4.62 -22.50 -6.44
N THR A 20 3.59 -21.93 -7.06
CA THR A 20 2.20 -22.25 -6.72
C THR A 20 1.87 -23.70 -7.07
N GLY A 21 2.35 -24.18 -8.23
CA GLY A 21 2.23 -25.57 -8.66
C GLY A 21 2.94 -26.54 -7.70
N PHE A 22 4.18 -26.25 -7.30
CA PHE A 22 4.90 -27.08 -6.33
C PHE A 22 4.18 -27.14 -4.99
N PHE A 23 3.70 -26.00 -4.46
CA PHE A 23 2.92 -25.96 -3.23
C PHE A 23 1.67 -26.84 -3.33
N ASN A 24 0.88 -26.68 -4.40
CA ASN A 24 -0.37 -27.42 -4.58
C ASN A 24 -0.15 -28.94 -4.70
N ILE A 25 0.87 -29.37 -5.45
CA ILE A 25 1.21 -30.79 -5.64
C ILE A 25 1.73 -31.41 -4.34
N GLU A 26 2.64 -30.70 -3.64
CA GLU A 26 3.35 -31.25 -2.49
C GLU A 26 2.74 -30.85 -1.13
N LYS A 27 1.56 -30.20 -1.12
CA LYS A 27 0.88 -29.70 0.09
C LYS A 27 0.83 -30.74 1.20
N ARG A 28 0.37 -31.94 0.86
CA ARG A 28 0.20 -33.06 1.81
C ARG A 28 1.51 -33.57 2.39
N LYS A 29 2.66 -33.30 1.75
CA LYS A 29 3.96 -33.85 2.14
C LYS A 29 4.79 -32.84 2.92
N TYR A 30 4.92 -31.62 2.40
CA TYR A 30 5.83 -30.62 2.96
C TYR A 30 5.11 -29.49 3.70
N PHE A 31 3.85 -29.18 3.35
CA PHE A 31 3.16 -27.97 3.79
C PHE A 31 1.90 -28.26 4.62
N GLN A 32 1.89 -29.36 5.37
CA GLN A 32 0.75 -29.78 6.20
C GLN A 32 0.38 -28.77 7.28
N ASP A 33 1.35 -27.96 7.71
CA ASP A 33 1.20 -27.00 8.80
C ASP A 33 0.59 -25.67 8.35
N TYR A 34 0.29 -25.50 7.05
CA TYR A 34 -0.28 -24.28 6.48
C TYR A 34 -1.65 -24.57 5.86
N GLU A 35 -2.64 -23.73 6.16
CA GLU A 35 -4.01 -23.92 5.66
C GLU A 35 -4.08 -23.76 4.14
N ASP A 36 -3.40 -22.74 3.60
CA ASP A 36 -3.32 -22.44 2.19
C ASP A 36 -2.01 -21.69 1.85
N ILE A 37 -1.90 -21.23 0.59
CA ILE A 37 -0.71 -20.48 0.15
C ILE A 37 -0.63 -19.09 0.77
N ASN A 38 -1.78 -18.47 1.10
CA ASN A 38 -1.84 -17.14 1.71
C ASN A 38 -1.23 -17.20 3.12
N ASP A 39 -1.56 -18.23 3.90
CA ASP A 39 -0.98 -18.49 5.21
C ASP A 39 0.54 -18.69 5.13
N LEU A 40 1.01 -19.47 4.17
CA LEU A 40 2.46 -19.67 3.94
C LEU A 40 3.18 -18.39 3.52
N VAL A 41 2.58 -17.58 2.65
CA VAL A 41 3.12 -16.28 2.24
C VAL A 41 3.19 -15.32 3.42
N SER A 42 2.11 -15.21 4.20
CA SER A 42 2.05 -14.39 5.41
C SER A 42 3.13 -14.79 6.42
N SER A 43 3.24 -16.08 6.74
CA SER A 43 4.28 -16.62 7.62
C SER A 43 5.69 -16.34 7.09
N THR A 44 5.91 -16.52 5.79
CA THR A 44 7.23 -16.30 5.17
C THR A 44 7.59 -14.81 5.20
N MET A 45 6.68 -13.90 4.89
CA MET A 45 6.95 -12.47 5.03
C MET A 45 7.28 -12.11 6.48
N TRP A 46 6.57 -12.68 7.46
CA TRP A 46 6.88 -12.44 8.87
C TRP A 46 8.24 -13.00 9.29
N ASP A 47 8.64 -14.17 8.79
CA ASP A 47 9.94 -14.77 9.12
C ASP A 47 11.13 -13.93 8.62
N PHE A 48 10.99 -13.31 7.43
CA PHE A 48 12.08 -12.66 6.71
C PHE A 48 12.04 -11.12 6.68
N ILE A 49 10.86 -10.53 6.51
CA ILE A 49 10.67 -9.07 6.37
C ILE A 49 10.30 -8.45 7.72
N LYS A 50 9.38 -9.04 8.48
CA LYS A 50 8.92 -8.49 9.78
C LYS A 50 8.43 -7.03 9.61
N ASP A 51 9.07 -6.08 10.27
CA ASP A 51 8.70 -4.66 10.23
C ASP A 51 9.55 -3.87 9.21
N GLU A 52 10.46 -4.52 8.47
CA GLU A 52 11.34 -3.91 7.47
C GLU A 52 10.60 -3.63 6.14
N THR A 53 9.83 -2.56 6.09
CA THR A 53 8.96 -2.26 4.94
C THR A 53 9.58 -1.33 3.91
N SER A 54 10.75 -0.72 4.20
CA SER A 54 11.37 0.26 3.29
C SER A 54 12.13 -0.39 2.13
N LYS A 55 12.34 0.39 1.06
CA LYS A 55 13.06 -0.04 -0.14
C LYS A 55 14.48 -0.52 0.12
N THR A 56 15.20 0.17 0.99
CA THR A 56 16.57 -0.19 1.34
C THR A 56 16.64 -1.48 2.14
N GLU A 57 15.73 -1.67 3.10
CA GLU A 57 15.70 -2.87 3.93
C GLU A 57 15.29 -4.10 3.11
N ILE A 58 14.21 -3.98 2.31
CA ILE A 58 13.74 -5.04 1.41
C ILE A 58 14.84 -5.46 0.41
N SER A 59 15.60 -4.49 -0.12
CA SER A 59 16.74 -4.78 -1.00
C SER A 59 17.87 -5.52 -0.28
N ASN A 60 18.15 -5.16 0.98
CA ASN A 60 19.15 -5.85 1.80
C ASN A 60 18.74 -7.29 2.10
N ILE A 61 17.48 -7.52 2.48
CA ILE A 61 16.92 -8.86 2.67
C ILE A 61 17.07 -9.67 1.40
N ASN A 62 16.69 -9.12 0.23
CA ASN A 62 16.83 -9.81 -1.05
C ASN A 62 18.28 -10.26 -1.32
N ASN A 63 19.24 -9.36 -1.11
CA ASN A 63 20.66 -9.67 -1.31
C ASN A 63 21.13 -10.82 -0.40
N VAL A 64 20.69 -10.84 0.86
CA VAL A 64 20.97 -11.94 1.79
C VAL A 64 20.34 -13.23 1.30
N GLN A 65 19.07 -13.23 0.89
CA GLN A 65 18.37 -14.44 0.46
C GLN A 65 18.92 -15.00 -0.85
N VAL A 66 19.25 -14.15 -1.82
CA VAL A 66 19.93 -14.57 -3.07
C VAL A 66 21.29 -15.21 -2.76
N LYS A 67 22.06 -14.65 -1.82
CA LYS A 67 23.32 -15.23 -1.37
C LYS A 67 23.10 -16.58 -0.67
N MET A 68 22.10 -16.69 0.21
CA MET A 68 21.73 -17.94 0.89
C MET A 68 21.33 -19.01 -0.12
N ARG A 69 20.54 -18.67 -1.15
CA ARG A 69 20.17 -19.58 -2.24
C ARG A 69 21.41 -20.15 -2.92
N ARG A 70 22.33 -19.28 -3.38
CA ARG A 70 23.59 -19.69 -4.01
C ARG A 70 24.44 -20.60 -3.11
N GLN A 71 24.59 -20.24 -1.83
CA GLN A 71 25.32 -21.07 -0.88
C GLN A 71 24.68 -22.45 -0.69
N LYS A 72 23.34 -22.51 -0.60
CA LYS A 72 22.61 -23.77 -0.45
C LYS A 72 22.75 -24.65 -1.70
N LYS A 73 22.69 -24.07 -2.91
CA LYS A 73 22.98 -24.77 -4.17
C LYS A 73 24.38 -25.39 -4.16
N ASN A 74 25.40 -24.62 -3.81
CA ASN A 74 26.78 -25.11 -3.75
C ASN A 74 26.95 -26.23 -2.70
N ARG A 75 26.32 -26.09 -1.53
CA ARG A 75 26.34 -27.16 -0.51
C ARG A 75 25.66 -28.44 -0.99
N TRP A 76 24.55 -28.32 -1.72
CA TRP A 76 23.86 -29.47 -2.29
C TRP A 76 24.68 -30.15 -3.38
N MET A 77 25.39 -29.36 -4.21
CA MET A 77 26.31 -29.89 -5.21
C MET A 77 27.49 -30.63 -4.56
N ALA A 78 28.13 -30.03 -3.55
CA ALA A 78 29.22 -30.69 -2.82
C ALA A 78 28.77 -32.00 -2.14
N ALA A 79 27.58 -32.01 -1.55
CA ALA A 79 27.00 -33.23 -0.97
C ALA A 79 26.68 -34.30 -2.02
N TYR A 80 26.22 -33.87 -3.20
CA TYR A 80 25.96 -34.74 -4.35
C TYR A 80 27.25 -35.37 -4.90
N GLU A 81 28.31 -34.56 -5.11
CA GLU A 81 29.62 -35.03 -5.58
C GLU A 81 30.23 -36.03 -4.58
N LYS A 82 30.23 -35.67 -3.29
CA LYS A 82 30.70 -36.54 -2.21
C LYS A 82 29.94 -37.87 -2.16
N GLY A 83 28.61 -37.80 -2.30
CA GLY A 83 27.75 -38.98 -2.29
C GLY A 83 28.02 -39.94 -3.46
N ILE A 84 28.43 -39.42 -4.62
CA ILE A 84 28.80 -40.24 -5.78
C ILE A 84 30.20 -40.82 -5.62
N SER A 85 31.17 -40.07 -5.09
CA SER A 85 32.55 -40.53 -4.98
C SER A 85 32.79 -41.52 -3.85
N GLU A 86 32.08 -41.37 -2.72
CA GLU A 86 32.36 -42.15 -1.51
C GLU A 86 31.46 -43.38 -1.34
N HIS A 87 30.31 -43.42 -2.03
CA HIS A 87 29.29 -44.44 -1.80
C HIS A 87 28.86 -45.14 -3.10
N PRO A 88 28.78 -46.48 -3.14
CA PRO A 88 28.22 -47.21 -4.28
C PRO A 88 26.73 -46.92 -4.44
N ILE A 89 26.18 -47.12 -5.64
CA ILE A 89 24.77 -46.79 -5.94
C ILE A 89 23.74 -47.57 -5.10
N THR A 90 24.14 -48.71 -4.53
CA THR A 90 23.34 -49.54 -3.63
C THR A 90 23.31 -49.04 -2.19
N ASP A 91 24.13 -48.04 -1.83
CA ASP A 91 24.13 -47.42 -0.50
C ASP A 91 23.07 -46.31 -0.44
N LYS A 92 22.28 -46.29 0.64
CA LYS A 92 21.27 -45.24 0.91
C LYS A 92 21.83 -43.82 0.93
N LYS A 93 23.14 -43.66 1.15
CA LYS A 93 23.83 -42.37 1.12
C LYS A 93 24.13 -41.88 -0.29
N ASN A 94 24.06 -42.76 -1.30
CA ASN A 94 24.24 -42.35 -2.69
C ASN A 94 22.99 -41.59 -3.20
N PRO A 95 23.16 -40.43 -3.88
CA PRO A 95 22.03 -39.63 -4.37
C PRO A 95 21.06 -40.36 -5.31
N PHE A 96 21.53 -41.42 -5.98
CA PHE A 96 20.73 -42.19 -6.93
C PHE A 96 20.14 -43.49 -6.34
N PHE A 97 20.32 -43.73 -5.04
CA PHE A 97 19.82 -44.93 -4.38
C PHE A 97 18.34 -45.20 -4.63
N SER A 98 17.50 -44.16 -4.57
CA SER A 98 16.05 -44.30 -4.78
C SER A 98 15.69 -44.71 -6.22
N ILE A 99 16.49 -44.30 -7.20
CA ILE A 99 16.31 -44.70 -8.60
C ILE A 99 16.76 -46.16 -8.79
N GLN A 100 17.88 -46.54 -8.17
CA GLN A 100 18.36 -47.93 -8.17
C GLN A 100 17.36 -48.89 -7.50
N ASP A 101 16.82 -48.50 -6.36
CA ASP A 101 15.81 -49.25 -5.62
C ASP A 101 14.51 -49.36 -6.42
N ALA A 102 14.07 -48.28 -7.06
CA ALA A 102 12.93 -48.32 -7.97
C ALA A 102 13.16 -49.27 -9.16
N TYR A 103 14.37 -49.29 -9.72
CA TYR A 103 14.72 -50.18 -10.83
C TYR A 103 14.71 -51.66 -10.42
N SER A 104 15.14 -51.99 -9.20
CA SER A 104 15.16 -53.36 -8.71
C SER A 104 13.81 -53.86 -8.19
N THR A 105 12.93 -52.97 -7.73
CA THR A 105 11.66 -53.33 -7.06
C THR A 105 10.42 -53.15 -7.92
N LEU A 106 10.40 -52.18 -8.86
CA LEU A 106 9.24 -51.92 -9.69
C LEU A 106 9.20 -52.80 -10.94
N SER A 107 8.01 -53.00 -11.49
CA SER A 107 7.88 -53.59 -12.83
C SER A 107 8.45 -52.64 -13.89
N GLY A 108 8.99 -53.20 -14.98
CA GLY A 108 9.57 -52.38 -16.05
C GLY A 108 8.60 -51.34 -16.64
N GLN A 109 7.30 -51.66 -16.72
CA GLN A 109 6.27 -50.71 -17.16
C GLN A 109 6.08 -49.55 -16.18
N ALA A 110 6.10 -49.83 -14.86
CA ALA A 110 6.00 -48.80 -13.84
C ALA A 110 7.25 -47.91 -13.83
N PHE A 111 8.44 -48.49 -14.02
CA PHE A 111 9.70 -47.75 -14.10
C PHE A 111 9.73 -46.82 -15.34
N ILE A 112 9.36 -47.31 -16.53
CA ILE A 112 9.26 -46.49 -17.74
C ILE A 112 8.25 -45.36 -17.55
N LYS A 113 7.14 -45.59 -16.86
CA LYS A 113 6.14 -44.54 -16.61
C LYS A 113 6.67 -43.40 -15.73
N ILE A 114 7.64 -43.67 -14.86
CA ILE A 114 8.22 -42.68 -13.94
C ILE A 114 9.43 -41.98 -14.57
N TYR A 115 10.29 -42.72 -15.27
CA TYR A 115 11.59 -42.23 -15.75
C TYR A 115 11.73 -42.17 -17.26
N GLU A 116 10.67 -42.48 -18.01
CA GLU A 116 10.59 -42.45 -19.48
C GLU A 116 11.58 -43.37 -20.21
N SER A 117 12.30 -44.23 -19.47
CA SER A 117 13.28 -45.17 -19.99
C SER A 117 13.31 -46.44 -19.15
N ASN A 118 13.70 -47.57 -19.76
CA ASN A 118 13.95 -48.83 -19.07
C ASN A 118 15.43 -49.08 -18.78
N ASP A 119 16.29 -48.12 -19.11
CA ASP A 119 17.74 -48.21 -19.02
C ASP A 119 18.23 -47.34 -17.87
N LEU A 120 18.65 -48.00 -16.79
CA LEU A 120 19.10 -47.36 -15.56
C LEU A 120 20.24 -46.36 -15.80
N ASP A 121 21.21 -46.71 -16.66
CA ASP A 121 22.37 -45.85 -16.92
C ASP A 121 21.96 -44.57 -17.66
N LYS A 122 20.99 -44.68 -18.58
CA LYS A 122 20.41 -43.50 -19.26
C LYS A 122 19.64 -42.61 -18.30
N VAL A 123 18.85 -43.18 -17.39
CA VAL A 123 18.12 -42.41 -16.36
C VAL A 123 19.11 -41.65 -15.48
N ILE A 124 20.17 -42.32 -15.00
CA ILE A 124 21.21 -41.67 -14.18
C ILE A 124 21.95 -40.59 -14.97
N ALA A 125 22.33 -40.84 -16.22
CA ALA A 125 23.01 -39.85 -17.06
C ALA A 125 22.12 -38.61 -17.30
N SER A 126 20.83 -38.81 -17.55
CA SER A 126 19.84 -37.73 -17.67
C SER A 126 19.76 -36.90 -16.39
N GLN A 127 19.67 -37.54 -15.23
CA GLN A 127 19.64 -36.85 -13.94
C GLN A 127 20.94 -36.09 -13.64
N LYS A 128 22.11 -36.67 -13.95
CA LYS A 128 23.41 -35.97 -13.84
C LYS A 128 23.43 -34.70 -14.68
N GLN A 129 22.93 -34.78 -15.91
CA GLN A 129 22.84 -33.62 -16.81
C GLN A 129 21.86 -32.57 -16.26
N ALA A 130 20.70 -32.98 -15.75
CA ALA A 130 19.73 -32.08 -15.15
C ALA A 130 20.33 -31.34 -13.93
N VAL A 131 21.08 -32.04 -13.06
CA VAL A 131 21.76 -31.42 -11.91
C VAL A 131 22.79 -30.40 -12.36
N LYS A 132 23.56 -30.71 -13.42
CA LYS A 132 24.54 -29.80 -14.01
C LYS A 132 23.88 -28.54 -14.59
N THR A 133 22.81 -28.70 -15.38
CA THR A 133 22.05 -27.56 -15.92
C THR A 133 21.43 -26.72 -14.81
N TRP A 134 20.95 -27.35 -13.74
CA TRP A 134 20.38 -26.66 -12.59
C TRP A 134 21.43 -25.83 -11.83
N ILE A 135 22.64 -26.33 -11.59
CA ILE A 135 23.67 -25.57 -10.86
C ILE A 135 24.21 -24.40 -11.71
N GLU A 136 24.37 -24.60 -13.02
CA GLU A 136 24.84 -23.57 -13.97
C GLU A 136 23.86 -22.39 -14.11
N ASN A 137 22.56 -22.62 -13.92
CA ASN A 137 21.56 -21.56 -13.93
C ASN A 137 21.42 -20.88 -12.55
N ASP A 138 22.00 -19.69 -12.40
CA ASP A 138 21.90 -18.87 -11.18
C ASP A 138 20.47 -18.50 -10.72
N LYS A 139 19.51 -18.53 -11.66
CA LYS A 139 18.10 -18.19 -11.41
C LYS A 139 17.22 -19.40 -11.11
N SER A 140 17.73 -20.63 -11.27
CA SER A 140 16.96 -21.83 -10.94
C SER A 140 16.58 -21.84 -9.47
N LEU A 141 15.39 -22.35 -9.19
CA LEU A 141 14.87 -22.44 -7.83
C LEU A 141 15.49 -23.62 -7.10
N LEU A 142 15.60 -23.56 -5.78
CA LEU A 142 16.02 -24.70 -4.97
C LEU A 142 15.03 -25.86 -5.05
N ILE A 143 13.73 -25.56 -5.19
CA ILE A 143 12.68 -26.57 -5.32
C ILE A 143 12.73 -27.32 -6.66
N GLU A 144 13.40 -26.76 -7.66
CA GLU A 144 13.64 -27.38 -8.98
C GLU A 144 14.86 -28.31 -8.98
N PHE A 145 15.48 -28.56 -7.82
CA PHE A 145 16.60 -29.47 -7.73
C PHE A 145 16.18 -30.89 -8.21
N PRO A 146 16.84 -31.48 -9.22
CA PRO A 146 16.36 -32.73 -9.83
C PRO A 146 16.23 -33.91 -8.86
N LEU A 147 17.04 -33.92 -7.79
CA LEU A 147 17.02 -34.94 -6.75
C LEU A 147 16.40 -34.42 -5.45
N ILE A 148 15.37 -33.56 -5.53
CA ILE A 148 14.70 -32.97 -4.36
C ILE A 148 14.15 -34.02 -3.38
N ASN A 149 13.78 -35.20 -3.90
CA ASN A 149 13.33 -36.35 -3.09
C ASN A 149 14.40 -36.87 -2.12
N THR A 150 15.69 -36.60 -2.36
CA THR A 150 16.79 -36.95 -1.44
C THR A 150 16.87 -36.03 -0.23
N LYS A 151 16.11 -34.92 -0.23
CA LYS A 151 16.14 -33.92 0.84
C LYS A 151 15.08 -34.21 1.89
N THR A 152 15.37 -33.80 3.12
CA THR A 152 14.41 -33.94 4.23
C THR A 152 13.26 -32.95 4.09
N LYS A 153 12.10 -33.22 4.71
CA LYS A 153 10.93 -32.31 4.72
C LYS A 153 11.33 -30.88 5.10
N ARG A 154 12.14 -30.74 6.16
CA ARG A 154 12.66 -29.43 6.62
C ARG A 154 13.52 -28.74 5.57
N GLN A 155 14.44 -29.46 4.92
CA GLN A 155 15.30 -28.88 3.89
C GLN A 155 14.50 -28.37 2.69
N VAL A 156 13.47 -29.11 2.26
CA VAL A 156 12.57 -28.70 1.17
C VAL A 156 11.76 -27.48 1.57
N LEU A 157 11.14 -27.48 2.76
CA LEU A 157 10.37 -26.34 3.26
C LEU A 157 11.22 -25.07 3.37
N ASP A 158 12.41 -25.16 3.99
CA ASP A 158 13.34 -24.03 4.12
C ASP A 158 13.80 -23.53 2.74
N SER A 159 13.96 -24.44 1.76
CA SER A 159 14.30 -24.06 0.38
C SER A 159 13.15 -23.34 -0.31
N PHE A 160 11.93 -23.86 -0.17
CA PHE A 160 10.73 -23.24 -0.71
C PHE A 160 10.55 -21.83 -0.15
N LYS A 161 10.70 -21.64 1.17
CA LYS A 161 10.62 -20.32 1.81
C LYS A 161 11.64 -19.32 1.23
N ILE A 162 12.87 -19.75 0.95
CA ILE A 162 13.90 -18.91 0.30
C ILE A 162 13.50 -18.53 -1.13
N ASP A 163 13.03 -19.48 -1.93
CA ASP A 163 12.60 -19.19 -3.30
C ASP A 163 11.36 -18.28 -3.32
N LEU A 164 10.43 -18.53 -2.39
CA LEU A 164 9.20 -17.75 -2.21
C LEU A 164 9.52 -16.31 -1.83
N ILE A 165 10.34 -16.07 -0.81
CA ILE A 165 10.64 -14.71 -0.36
C ILE A 165 11.37 -13.88 -1.41
N ILE A 166 12.30 -14.49 -2.17
CA ILE A 166 12.96 -13.81 -3.30
C ILE A 166 11.93 -13.40 -4.35
N SER A 167 10.94 -14.25 -4.61
CA SER A 167 9.90 -13.99 -5.60
C SER A 167 8.92 -12.92 -5.12
N ILE A 168 8.52 -12.95 -3.85
CA ILE A 168 7.73 -11.90 -3.20
C ILE A 168 8.45 -10.56 -3.25
N ILE A 169 9.73 -10.50 -2.88
CA ILE A 169 10.48 -9.23 -2.90
C ILE A 169 10.59 -8.69 -4.33
N LYS A 170 10.79 -9.57 -5.32
CA LYS A 170 10.78 -9.15 -6.73
C LYS A 170 9.44 -8.51 -7.10
N ILE A 171 8.31 -9.11 -6.72
CA ILE A 171 6.98 -8.53 -6.92
C ILE A 171 6.86 -7.17 -6.21
N ILE A 172 7.33 -7.06 -4.96
CA ILE A 172 7.27 -5.79 -4.21
C ILE A 172 8.10 -4.69 -4.89
N ILE A 173 9.27 -5.03 -5.43
CA ILE A 173 10.11 -4.09 -6.17
C ILE A 173 9.44 -3.64 -7.48
N GLU A 174 8.83 -4.57 -8.21
CA GLU A 174 8.24 -4.30 -9.54
C GLU A 174 6.87 -3.59 -9.44
N SER A 175 6.02 -4.02 -8.51
CA SER A 175 4.63 -3.57 -8.38
C SER A 175 4.43 -2.47 -7.33
N PHE A 176 5.31 -2.36 -6.32
CA PHE A 176 5.15 -1.45 -5.17
C PHE A 176 6.40 -0.58 -4.90
N ASP A 177 7.22 -0.31 -5.92
CA ASP A 177 8.47 0.49 -5.86
C ASP A 177 9.44 0.07 -4.74
N GLY A 178 9.34 -1.18 -4.28
CA GLY A 178 10.15 -1.73 -3.20
C GLY A 178 9.68 -1.34 -1.80
N ASN A 179 8.48 -0.80 -1.59
CA ASN A 179 7.96 -0.46 -0.27
C ASN A 179 6.61 -1.13 -0.01
N VAL A 180 6.51 -1.95 1.04
CA VAL A 180 5.27 -2.63 1.43
C VAL A 180 4.18 -1.64 1.86
N GLU A 181 4.53 -0.57 2.57
CA GLU A 181 3.58 0.47 2.98
C GLU A 181 2.99 1.23 1.79
N SER A 182 3.70 1.23 0.65
CA SER A 182 3.18 1.84 -0.58
C SER A 182 2.03 1.07 -1.21
N TYR A 183 1.71 -0.14 -0.73
CA TYR A 183 0.55 -0.91 -1.22
C TYR A 183 -0.75 -0.12 -1.06
N PHE A 184 -0.90 0.63 0.04
CA PHE A 184 -2.04 1.49 0.28
C PHE A 184 -1.66 2.97 0.16
N ALA A 185 -2.54 3.75 -0.47
CA ALA A 185 -2.56 5.18 -0.31
C ALA A 185 -3.48 5.50 0.87
N LYS A 186 -2.91 5.93 1.99
CA LYS A 186 -3.64 6.20 3.23
C LYS A 186 -3.89 7.70 3.38
N LYS A 187 -5.11 8.09 3.78
CA LYS A 187 -5.48 9.50 4.01
C LYS A 187 -6.22 9.67 5.34
N PRO A 188 -5.77 10.57 6.24
CA PRO A 188 -6.48 10.86 7.49
C PRO A 188 -7.90 11.37 7.26
N VAL A 189 -8.85 10.89 8.06
CA VAL A 189 -10.29 11.19 7.93
C VAL A 189 -10.57 12.69 8.02
N ILE A 190 -9.82 13.42 8.85
CA ILE A 190 -9.97 14.88 8.98
C ILE A 190 -9.78 15.63 7.65
N LEU A 191 -8.93 15.11 6.75
CA LEU A 191 -8.71 15.69 5.43
C LEU A 191 -9.84 15.35 4.43
N LEU A 192 -10.84 14.57 4.86
CA LEU A 192 -12.01 14.18 4.09
C LEU A 192 -13.30 14.86 4.57
N GLU A 193 -13.23 15.68 5.62
CA GLU A 193 -14.39 16.36 6.21
C GLU A 193 -14.68 17.70 5.53
N ASN A 194 -13.65 18.35 5.00
CA ASN A 194 -13.74 19.66 4.36
C ASN A 194 -13.03 19.66 3.00
N PRO A 195 -13.45 20.53 2.07
CA PRO A 195 -12.87 20.60 0.74
C PRO A 195 -11.55 21.39 0.82
N LEU A 196 -10.45 20.67 0.92
CA LEU A 196 -9.10 21.25 1.03
C LEU A 196 -8.41 21.41 -0.33
N PHE A 197 -8.74 20.53 -1.28
CA PHE A 197 -8.06 20.42 -2.56
C PHE A 197 -9.02 20.66 -3.73
N SER A 198 -8.46 21.26 -4.78
CA SER A 198 -9.10 21.44 -6.07
C SER A 198 -8.45 20.54 -7.12
N PRO A 199 -9.17 20.08 -8.15
CA PRO A 199 -8.56 19.38 -9.28
C PRO A 199 -7.48 20.21 -9.99
N SER A 200 -7.62 21.53 -10.00
CA SER A 200 -6.65 22.44 -10.63
C SER A 200 -6.34 23.66 -9.77
N LYS A 201 -5.15 24.22 -9.95
CA LYS A 201 -4.70 25.41 -9.19
C LYS A 201 -5.45 26.67 -9.64
N TYR A 202 -6.03 27.41 -8.70
CA TYR A 202 -6.66 28.72 -8.96
C TYR A 202 -6.54 29.66 -7.77
N THR A 203 -6.70 30.97 -8.02
CA THR A 203 -6.67 32.03 -7.00
C THR A 203 -8.07 32.24 -6.43
N VAL A 204 -8.14 32.42 -5.11
CA VAL A 204 -9.35 32.82 -4.39
C VAL A 204 -9.20 34.26 -3.90
N PRO A 205 -10.31 35.01 -3.73
CA PRO A 205 -10.23 36.38 -3.21
C PRO A 205 -9.82 36.35 -1.73
N PHE A 206 -8.64 36.88 -1.42
CA PHE A 206 -8.18 37.05 -0.05
C PHE A 206 -8.48 38.44 0.49
N LYS A 207 -8.74 38.50 1.79
CA LYS A 207 -8.84 39.72 2.58
C LYS A 207 -7.60 39.78 3.48
N GLN A 208 -6.89 40.91 3.44
CA GLN A 208 -5.77 41.13 4.34
C GLN A 208 -6.27 41.42 5.76
N THR A 209 -5.63 40.79 6.72
CA THR A 209 -5.75 41.06 8.17
C THR A 209 -4.37 41.43 8.71
N LEU A 210 -4.25 41.69 10.01
CA LEU A 210 -3.02 42.21 10.62
C LEU A 210 -1.77 41.40 10.25
N ASN A 211 -1.85 40.07 10.38
CA ASN A 211 -0.71 39.15 10.21
C ASN A 211 -0.99 38.03 9.19
N SER A 212 -2.10 38.10 8.46
CA SER A 212 -2.53 36.99 7.61
C SER A 212 -3.47 37.41 6.48
N TYR A 213 -3.57 36.57 5.46
CA TYR A 213 -4.57 36.64 4.41
C TYR A 213 -5.65 35.58 4.64
N VAL A 214 -6.92 36.00 4.60
CA VAL A 214 -8.08 35.12 4.81
C VAL A 214 -8.87 34.98 3.51
N ALA A 215 -9.18 33.76 3.08
CA ALA A 215 -10.09 33.49 1.98
C ALA A 215 -11.24 32.57 2.41
N ASP A 216 -12.46 32.94 2.04
CA ASP A 216 -13.64 32.09 2.18
C ASP A 216 -13.62 31.04 1.08
N LEU A 217 -13.47 29.76 1.45
CA LEU A 217 -13.42 28.66 0.49
C LEU A 217 -14.81 28.13 0.16
N VAL A 218 -15.58 27.77 1.19
CA VAL A 218 -16.93 27.20 1.06
C VAL A 218 -17.83 27.73 2.17
N SER A 219 -19.08 28.04 1.82
CA SER A 219 -20.13 28.39 2.76
C SER A 219 -21.12 27.22 2.89
N TYR A 220 -21.35 26.78 4.12
CA TYR A 220 -22.31 25.72 4.44
C TYR A 220 -23.63 26.35 4.87
N ASP A 221 -24.55 26.50 3.93
CA ASP A 221 -25.82 27.19 4.18
C ASP A 221 -26.71 26.52 5.22
N LYS A 222 -26.72 25.18 5.25
CA LYS A 222 -27.53 24.41 6.22
C LYS A 222 -27.00 24.51 7.65
N ASP A 223 -25.69 24.67 7.80
CA ASP A 223 -24.99 24.57 9.09
C ASP A 223 -24.60 25.95 9.65
N ASP A 224 -24.89 27.02 8.90
CA ASP A 224 -24.52 28.42 9.20
C ASP A 224 -23.01 28.63 9.43
N MET A 225 -22.19 27.86 8.71
CA MET A 225 -20.72 27.87 8.84
C MET A 225 -20.04 28.29 7.53
N VAL A 226 -18.81 28.81 7.66
CA VAL A 226 -17.89 29.12 6.55
C VAL A 226 -16.56 28.45 6.81
N PHE A 227 -16.08 27.71 5.82
CA PHE A 227 -14.74 27.15 5.81
C PHE A 227 -13.77 28.12 5.16
N GLN A 228 -12.74 28.52 5.91
CA GLN A 228 -11.80 29.56 5.52
C GLN A 228 -10.37 29.04 5.50
N MET A 229 -9.58 29.59 4.58
CA MET A 229 -8.14 29.40 4.50
C MET A 229 -7.44 30.64 5.03
N LEU A 230 -6.42 30.42 5.86
CA LEU A 230 -5.59 31.44 6.47
C LEU A 230 -4.16 31.25 5.99
N VAL A 231 -3.56 32.27 5.38
CA VAL A 231 -2.15 32.24 4.96
C VAL A 231 -1.41 33.28 5.79
N ASN A 232 -0.43 32.84 6.58
CA ASN A 232 0.38 33.75 7.38
C ASN A 232 1.26 34.62 6.47
N CYS A 233 1.31 35.92 6.75
CA CYS A 233 2.17 36.84 6.03
C CYS A 233 3.63 36.65 6.46
N ASP A 234 4.55 36.61 5.51
CA ASP A 234 5.97 36.80 5.82
C ASP A 234 6.25 38.31 5.88
N PRO A 235 6.62 38.90 7.04
CA PRO A 235 6.90 40.32 7.13
C PRO A 235 8.09 40.76 6.26
N ASN A 236 8.96 39.84 5.83
CA ASN A 236 10.12 40.12 4.99
C ASN A 236 9.86 39.90 3.49
N GLN A 237 8.73 39.31 3.10
CA GLN A 237 8.33 39.12 1.71
C GLN A 237 6.93 39.68 1.51
N ALA A 238 6.81 40.75 0.70
CA ALA A 238 5.52 41.19 0.21
C ALA A 238 4.98 40.12 -0.76
N ASP A 239 4.26 39.13 -0.22
CA ASP A 239 3.51 38.17 -1.02
C ASP A 239 2.46 38.95 -1.81
N ASP A 240 2.58 38.95 -3.13
CA ASP A 240 1.51 39.44 -4.00
C ASP A 240 0.29 38.54 -3.80
N ILE A 241 -0.76 39.10 -3.20
CA ILE A 241 -2.02 38.43 -2.89
C ILE A 241 -2.59 37.71 -4.13
N GLN A 242 -2.32 38.22 -5.34
CA GLN A 242 -2.78 37.60 -6.59
C GLN A 242 -2.13 36.21 -6.85
N ASN A 243 -1.00 35.93 -6.21
CA ASN A 243 -0.25 34.68 -6.37
C ASN A 243 -0.62 33.60 -5.36
N LEU A 244 -1.40 33.93 -4.31
CA LEU A 244 -1.90 32.94 -3.36
C LEU A 244 -2.98 32.08 -4.03
N LYS A 245 -2.79 30.76 -3.99
CA LYS A 245 -3.64 29.79 -4.68
C LYS A 245 -4.06 28.70 -3.72
N VAL A 246 -5.23 28.12 -3.97
CA VAL A 246 -5.70 26.94 -3.23
C VAL A 246 -4.82 25.73 -3.54
N PHE A 247 -4.88 24.73 -2.66
CA PHE A 247 -4.19 23.47 -2.89
C PHE A 247 -4.81 22.67 -4.02
N ASP A 248 -3.96 22.01 -4.81
CA ASP A 248 -4.35 21.24 -5.99
C ASP A 248 -4.08 19.73 -5.83
N SER A 249 -4.33 18.94 -6.88
CA SER A 249 -4.07 17.50 -6.92
C SER A 249 -2.60 17.14 -6.60
N LYS A 250 -1.63 17.99 -6.97
CA LYS A 250 -0.21 17.75 -6.66
C LYS A 250 0.06 17.93 -5.17
N ASP A 251 -0.58 18.92 -4.54
CA ASP A 251 -0.50 19.12 -3.09
C ASP A 251 -1.07 17.90 -2.33
N ASN A 252 -2.19 17.33 -2.81
CA ASN A 252 -2.73 16.09 -2.27
C ASN A 252 -1.74 14.92 -2.44
N GLN A 253 -1.11 14.78 -3.62
CA GLN A 253 -0.12 13.73 -3.87
C GLN A 253 1.10 13.86 -2.96
N ILE A 254 1.59 15.08 -2.72
CA ILE A 254 2.67 15.33 -1.77
C ILE A 254 2.28 14.81 -0.39
N LEU A 255 1.08 15.14 0.11
CA LEU A 255 0.62 14.67 1.43
C LEU A 255 0.52 13.14 1.50
N LEU A 256 -0.03 12.47 0.48
CA LEU A 256 -0.09 11.01 0.44
C LEU A 256 1.32 10.39 0.51
N THR A 257 2.27 10.96 -0.22
CA THR A 257 3.68 10.52 -0.15
C THR A 257 4.24 10.72 1.25
N LEU A 258 3.95 11.82 1.93
CA LEU A 258 4.38 12.02 3.32
C LEU A 258 3.77 10.97 4.25
N PHE A 259 2.47 10.67 4.14
CA PHE A 259 1.84 9.64 4.98
C PHE A 259 2.42 8.25 4.74
N ASN A 260 2.79 7.92 3.51
CA ASN A 260 3.41 6.64 3.16
C ASN A 260 4.88 6.52 3.62
N ASN A 261 5.49 7.61 4.10
CA ASN A 261 6.85 7.64 4.66
C ASN A 261 6.83 7.93 6.17
N ILE A 262 5.74 7.59 6.86
CA ILE A 262 5.66 7.62 8.32
C ILE A 262 6.34 6.38 8.89
N HIS A 263 7.38 6.60 9.69
CA HIS A 263 8.14 5.57 10.40
C HIS A 263 7.90 5.63 11.92
N LEU A 264 8.42 4.67 12.69
CA LEU A 264 8.22 4.58 14.14
C LEU A 264 8.61 5.87 14.90
N ASP A 265 9.68 6.53 14.46
CA ASP A 265 10.17 7.77 15.07
C ASP A 265 9.17 8.93 14.99
N PHE A 266 8.23 8.87 14.05
CA PHE A 266 7.16 9.86 13.91
C PHE A 266 6.28 9.94 15.17
N TYR A 267 5.98 8.79 15.80
CA TYR A 267 5.08 8.75 16.95
C TYR A 267 5.68 9.39 18.22
N GLN A 268 7.00 9.60 18.24
CA GLN A 268 7.70 10.31 19.32
C GLN A 268 7.99 11.77 18.94
N SER A 269 8.47 11.99 17.72
CA SER A 269 8.98 13.29 17.27
C SER A 269 7.94 14.19 16.59
N LYS A 270 6.80 13.63 16.15
CA LYS A 270 5.81 14.30 15.28
C LYS A 270 6.38 14.76 13.94
N GLN A 271 7.57 14.29 13.58
CA GLN A 271 8.35 14.77 12.44
C GLN A 271 8.61 13.66 11.44
N ILE A 272 8.61 14.02 10.16
CA ILE A 272 9.10 13.17 9.07
C ILE A 272 10.28 13.88 8.42
N VAL A 273 11.34 13.13 8.11
CA VAL A 273 12.46 13.58 7.30
C VAL A 273 12.47 12.79 6.00
N ILE A 274 12.34 13.49 4.88
CA ILE A 274 12.20 12.85 3.56
C ILE A 274 13.02 13.59 2.49
N GLU A 275 13.62 12.84 1.57
CA GLU A 275 14.34 13.40 0.44
C GLU A 275 13.35 14.10 -0.52
N VAL A 276 13.66 15.33 -0.95
CA VAL A 276 12.84 16.07 -1.94
C VAL A 276 12.67 15.27 -3.24
N GLY A 277 13.70 14.50 -3.63
CA GLY A 277 13.66 13.64 -4.80
C GLY A 277 12.63 12.52 -4.72
N ALA A 278 12.37 11.96 -3.54
CA ALA A 278 11.33 10.95 -3.35
C ALA A 278 9.94 11.55 -3.58
N ILE A 279 9.68 12.75 -3.04
CA ILE A 279 8.43 13.47 -3.26
C ILE A 279 8.27 13.83 -4.74
N ALA A 280 9.30 14.36 -5.39
CA ALA A 280 9.23 14.76 -6.80
C ALA A 280 8.93 13.56 -7.73
N LYS A 281 9.56 12.40 -7.46
CA LYS A 281 9.32 11.14 -8.20
C LYS A 281 7.90 10.61 -8.03
N SER A 282 7.26 10.85 -6.88
CA SER A 282 5.86 10.46 -6.63
C SER A 282 4.85 11.26 -7.47
N ILE A 283 5.25 12.42 -8.01
CA ILE A 283 4.42 13.26 -8.90
C ILE A 283 4.75 12.93 -10.36
N VAL A 284 6.04 12.86 -10.71
CA VAL A 284 6.52 12.57 -12.07
C VAL A 284 7.74 11.66 -12.00
N SER A 285 7.73 10.55 -12.73
CA SER A 285 8.81 9.55 -12.73
C SER A 285 10.21 10.12 -13.05
N ARG A 286 10.29 11.15 -13.89
CA ARG A 286 11.53 11.86 -14.26
C ARG A 286 11.42 13.35 -13.92
N PRO A 287 11.67 13.75 -12.67
CA PRO A 287 11.53 15.13 -12.22
C PRO A 287 12.65 16.03 -12.79
N ASN A 288 12.28 17.24 -13.22
CA ASN A 288 13.23 18.28 -13.64
C ASN A 288 13.54 19.24 -12.48
N LYS A 289 14.60 20.05 -12.58
CA LYS A 289 15.02 21.00 -11.53
C LYS A 289 13.90 21.92 -11.03
N ARG A 290 13.01 22.36 -11.93
CA ARG A 290 11.86 23.21 -11.58
C ARG A 290 10.88 22.50 -10.65
N LEU A 291 10.66 21.19 -10.83
CA LEU A 291 9.77 20.42 -9.98
C LEU A 291 10.32 20.26 -8.55
N TYR A 292 11.64 20.10 -8.38
CA TYR A 292 12.25 20.07 -7.04
C TYR A 292 12.00 21.38 -6.28
N GLU A 293 12.17 22.53 -6.93
CA GLU A 293 11.85 23.83 -6.33
C GLU A 293 10.34 23.99 -6.07
N ASP A 294 9.49 23.58 -7.01
CA ASP A 294 8.02 23.62 -6.84
C ASP A 294 7.56 22.78 -5.64
N VAL A 295 8.13 21.59 -5.43
CA VAL A 295 7.85 20.74 -4.27
C VAL A 295 8.20 21.45 -2.96
N LYS A 296 9.41 22.02 -2.85
CA LYS A 296 9.82 22.75 -1.64
C LYS A 296 8.86 23.91 -1.37
N ILE A 297 8.57 24.72 -2.39
CA ILE A 297 7.64 25.86 -2.27
C ILE A 297 6.25 25.39 -1.82
N ARG A 298 5.74 24.28 -2.37
CA ARG A 298 4.43 23.73 -1.97
C ARG A 298 4.39 23.27 -0.53
N VAL A 299 5.42 22.56 -0.05
CA VAL A 299 5.46 22.08 1.34
C VAL A 299 5.60 23.25 2.32
N HIS A 300 6.44 24.24 2.02
CA HIS A 300 6.52 25.49 2.80
C HIS A 300 5.19 26.27 2.79
N ASN A 301 4.51 26.31 1.64
CA ASN A 301 3.17 26.91 1.54
C ASN A 301 2.14 26.19 2.43
N MET A 302 2.20 24.86 2.51
CA MET A 302 1.32 24.09 3.40
C MET A 302 1.56 24.41 4.88
N ALA A 303 2.81 24.66 5.29
CA ALA A 303 3.15 25.00 6.67
C ALA A 303 2.67 26.40 7.08
N ARG A 304 2.73 27.39 6.17
CA ARG A 304 2.21 28.73 6.43
C ARG A 304 0.69 28.86 6.29
N THR A 305 0.01 27.79 5.87
CA THR A 305 -1.43 27.79 5.63
C THR A 305 -2.16 27.04 6.73
N GLY A 306 -3.06 27.74 7.40
CA GLY A 306 -4.04 27.17 8.33
C GLY A 306 -5.45 27.15 7.73
N PHE A 307 -6.31 26.36 8.36
CA PHE A 307 -7.73 26.28 8.04
C PHE A 307 -8.54 26.56 9.28
N ARG A 308 -9.71 27.19 9.09
CA ARG A 308 -10.65 27.44 10.17
C ARG A 308 -12.08 27.31 9.72
N LEU A 309 -12.92 26.83 10.63
CA LEU A 309 -14.37 26.80 10.49
C LEU A 309 -14.96 27.89 11.39
N CYS A 310 -15.66 28.85 10.80
CA CYS A 310 -16.27 29.97 11.52
C CYS A 310 -17.79 29.96 11.32
N LYS A 311 -18.54 30.51 12.28
CA LYS A 311 -19.95 30.81 12.03
C LYS A 311 -20.09 32.00 11.06
N LYS A 312 -21.15 32.02 10.26
CA LYS A 312 -21.38 33.10 9.29
C LYS A 312 -21.61 34.46 9.94
N ASP A 313 -22.28 34.48 11.09
CA ASP A 313 -22.55 35.69 11.88
C ASP A 313 -21.29 36.23 12.58
N LYS A 314 -20.32 35.35 12.87
CA LYS A 314 -19.06 35.68 13.54
C LYS A 314 -17.85 35.15 12.77
N PRO A 315 -17.50 35.74 11.62
CA PRO A 315 -16.45 35.23 10.73
C PRO A 315 -15.04 35.33 11.32
N ASN A 316 -14.86 36.06 12.42
CA ASN A 316 -13.58 36.23 13.12
C ASN A 316 -13.47 35.37 14.39
N ASP A 317 -14.50 34.61 14.75
CA ASP A 317 -14.56 33.75 15.92
C ASP A 317 -14.56 32.28 15.46
N PRO A 318 -13.38 31.66 15.29
CA PRO A 318 -13.31 30.31 14.76
C PRO A 318 -13.80 29.28 15.78
N VAL A 319 -14.71 28.42 15.33
CA VAL A 319 -15.20 27.25 16.10
C VAL A 319 -14.13 26.16 16.13
N PHE A 320 -13.37 26.03 15.04
CA PHE A 320 -12.33 25.03 14.90
C PHE A 320 -11.21 25.56 14.02
N THR A 321 -9.96 25.28 14.39
CA THR A 321 -8.77 25.64 13.62
C THR A 321 -7.82 24.45 13.54
N PHE A 322 -7.16 24.30 12.40
CA PHE A 322 -6.07 23.34 12.25
C PHE A 322 -5.10 23.76 11.15
N SER A 323 -3.85 23.34 11.29
CA SER A 323 -2.80 23.41 10.26
C SER A 323 -2.44 22.00 9.82
N LEU A 324 -1.90 21.86 8.62
CA LEU A 324 -1.33 20.58 8.17
C LEU A 324 0.01 20.32 8.85
N PHE A 325 0.87 21.34 8.87
CA PHE A 325 2.22 21.29 9.45
C PHE A 325 2.42 22.46 10.42
N ASP A 326 3.22 22.24 11.46
CA ASP A 326 3.64 23.28 12.40
C ASP A 326 4.95 23.94 11.93
N SER A 327 5.87 23.17 11.36
CA SER A 327 7.13 23.68 10.80
C SER A 327 7.66 22.81 9.67
N VAL A 328 8.39 23.44 8.75
CA VAL A 328 9.10 22.78 7.65
C VAL A 328 10.50 23.38 7.57
N GLU A 329 11.51 22.52 7.54
CA GLU A 329 12.91 22.90 7.37
C GLU A 329 13.50 22.21 6.14
N THR A 330 14.25 22.96 5.33
CA THR A 330 14.99 22.41 4.19
C THR A 330 16.43 22.16 4.60
N ILE A 331 16.85 20.89 4.62
CA ILE A 331 18.18 20.45 5.03
C ILE A 331 18.98 20.04 3.77
N LYS A 332 20.21 20.52 3.63
CA LYS A 332 21.11 20.10 2.53
C LYS A 332 22.20 19.18 3.09
N GLN A 333 22.27 17.94 2.60
CA GLN A 333 23.30 16.98 2.99
C GLN A 333 23.79 16.21 1.76
N ASN A 334 25.11 16.14 1.58
CA ASN A 334 25.77 15.29 0.56
C ASN A 334 25.18 15.44 -0.86
N ASN A 335 24.94 16.66 -1.33
CA ASN A 335 24.28 17.00 -2.62
C ASN A 335 22.79 16.61 -2.74
N HIS A 336 22.19 16.08 -1.68
CA HIS A 336 20.75 15.83 -1.59
C HIS A 336 20.07 16.89 -0.71
N GLU A 337 18.82 17.21 -1.05
CA GLU A 337 17.97 18.10 -0.27
C GLU A 337 16.88 17.27 0.41
N TYR A 338 16.69 17.52 1.70
CA TYR A 338 15.69 16.87 2.55
C TYR A 338 14.73 17.92 3.11
N LEU A 339 13.51 17.49 3.40
CA LEU A 339 12.52 18.26 4.14
C LEU A 339 12.27 17.57 5.48
N ALA A 340 12.51 18.31 6.57
CA ALA A 340 12.08 17.93 7.91
C ALA A 340 10.76 18.62 8.21
N ILE A 341 9.69 17.85 8.35
CA ILE A 341 8.30 18.35 8.40
C ILE A 341 7.69 17.93 9.73
N THR A 342 7.36 18.91 10.57
CA THR A 342 6.65 18.69 11.83
C THR A 342 5.16 18.84 11.60
N PHE A 343 4.39 17.79 11.90
CA PHE A 343 2.96 17.76 11.60
C PHE A 343 2.18 18.62 12.59
N GLY A 344 1.01 19.14 12.19
CA GLY A 344 0.08 19.80 13.10
C GLY A 344 -0.51 18.83 14.12
N ASN A 345 -0.86 19.31 15.32
CA ASN A 345 -1.37 18.44 16.42
C ASN A 345 -2.58 17.61 15.98
N THR A 346 -3.55 18.26 15.32
CA THR A 346 -4.78 17.61 14.88
C THR A 346 -4.52 16.50 13.86
N LEU A 347 -3.61 16.73 12.92
CA LEU A 347 -3.26 15.75 11.90
C LEU A 347 -2.45 14.60 12.50
N PHE A 348 -1.49 14.91 13.37
CA PHE A 348 -0.73 13.92 14.14
C PHE A 348 -1.65 13.02 14.96
N GLU A 349 -2.59 13.58 15.71
CA GLU A 349 -3.55 12.79 16.48
C GLU A 349 -4.42 11.90 15.59
N ALA A 350 -4.86 12.39 14.43
CA ALA A 350 -5.67 11.58 13.50
C ALA A 350 -4.87 10.38 12.98
N ILE A 351 -3.58 10.56 12.69
CA ILE A 351 -2.67 9.50 12.27
C ILE A 351 -2.41 8.52 13.42
N THR A 352 -2.06 9.02 14.61
CA THR A 352 -1.74 8.19 15.79
C THR A 352 -2.95 7.39 16.26
N LYS A 353 -4.16 7.96 16.19
CA LYS A 353 -5.42 7.26 16.46
C LYS A 353 -5.87 6.38 15.29
N LYS A 354 -5.03 6.15 14.27
CA LYS A 354 -5.29 5.33 13.07
C LYS A 354 -6.60 5.66 12.36
N LYS A 355 -7.07 6.90 12.44
CA LYS A 355 -8.27 7.39 11.74
C LYS A 355 -7.93 7.70 10.28
N MET A 356 -7.56 6.69 9.51
CA MET A 356 -7.18 6.80 8.11
C MET A 356 -8.07 5.95 7.22
N ILE A 357 -8.39 6.48 6.05
CA ILE A 357 -9.00 5.70 4.97
C ILE A 357 -7.89 5.23 4.04
N SER A 358 -7.88 3.94 3.78
CA SER A 358 -6.91 3.28 2.90
C SER A 358 -7.59 2.89 1.59
N VAL A 359 -6.89 3.12 0.48
CA VAL A 359 -7.23 2.58 -0.84
C VAL A 359 -5.99 1.95 -1.44
N THR A 360 -6.12 0.94 -2.30
CA THR A 360 -4.97 0.33 -2.97
C THR A 360 -4.29 1.37 -3.89
N SER A 361 -2.98 1.51 -3.78
CA SER A 361 -2.19 2.43 -4.60
C SER A 361 -2.24 2.09 -6.09
N SER A 362 -2.38 0.81 -6.45
CA SER A 362 -2.58 0.39 -7.85
C SER A 362 -3.81 1.07 -8.46
N ASN A 363 -4.99 0.91 -7.84
CA ASN A 363 -6.22 1.57 -8.30
C ASN A 363 -6.07 3.09 -8.28
N TYR A 364 -5.49 3.67 -7.23
CA TYR A 364 -5.29 5.12 -7.15
C TYR A 364 -4.41 5.67 -8.28
N ASN A 365 -3.29 4.99 -8.58
CA ASN A 365 -2.35 5.38 -9.62
C ASN A 365 -2.90 5.12 -11.03
N SER A 366 -3.82 4.16 -11.17
CA SER A 366 -4.50 3.90 -12.44
C SER A 366 -5.45 5.01 -12.85
N LEU A 367 -5.90 5.88 -11.93
CA LEU A 367 -6.78 7.02 -12.24
C LEU A 367 -6.00 8.11 -12.99
N ASP A 368 -6.57 8.62 -14.06
CA ASP A 368 -6.00 9.65 -14.93
C ASP A 368 -6.50 11.05 -14.54
N ASN A 369 -7.77 11.17 -14.15
CA ASN A 369 -8.36 12.47 -13.80
C ASN A 369 -7.99 12.88 -12.37
N ASP A 370 -7.50 14.12 -12.23
CA ASP A 370 -7.15 14.73 -10.95
C ASP A 370 -8.33 14.73 -9.95
N LEU A 371 -9.55 14.98 -10.41
CA LEU A 371 -10.72 14.93 -9.55
C LEU A 371 -11.01 13.50 -9.07
N SER A 372 -10.78 12.48 -9.91
CA SER A 372 -10.97 11.09 -9.52
C SER A 372 -10.02 10.70 -8.40
N LYS A 373 -8.74 11.09 -8.49
CA LYS A 373 -7.77 10.89 -7.40
C LYS A 373 -8.22 11.55 -6.10
N LEU A 374 -8.71 12.79 -6.16
CA LEU A 374 -9.21 13.49 -4.98
C LEU A 374 -10.44 12.80 -4.38
N LEU A 375 -11.36 12.29 -5.21
CA LEU A 375 -12.61 11.68 -4.77
C LEU A 375 -12.46 10.24 -4.26
N TYR A 376 -11.40 9.52 -4.61
CA TYR A 376 -11.33 8.09 -4.34
C TYR A 376 -11.45 7.75 -2.83
N HIS A 377 -10.69 8.44 -1.96
CA HIS A 377 -10.81 8.24 -0.50
C HIS A 377 -12.19 8.61 0.05
N HIS A 378 -12.88 9.59 -0.55
CA HIS A 378 -14.25 9.94 -0.15
C HIS A 378 -15.26 8.85 -0.53
N LEU A 379 -15.17 8.34 -1.77
CA LEU A 379 -16.02 7.24 -2.22
C LEU A 379 -15.75 5.96 -1.43
N GLN A 380 -14.49 5.69 -1.09
CA GLN A 380 -14.14 4.57 -0.22
C GLN A 380 -14.76 4.69 1.17
N ARG A 381 -14.72 5.89 1.77
CA ARG A 381 -15.37 6.15 3.06
C ARG A 381 -16.87 5.87 3.01
N GLU A 382 -17.54 6.31 1.94
CA GLU A 382 -18.97 6.03 1.74
C GLU A 382 -19.22 4.52 1.56
N ARG A 383 -18.39 3.82 0.77
CA ARG A 383 -18.49 2.38 0.57
C ARG A 383 -18.35 1.59 1.87
N ILE A 384 -17.41 2.00 2.74
CA ILE A 384 -17.22 1.42 4.07
C ILE A 384 -18.46 1.66 4.94
N SER A 385 -18.95 2.91 4.99
CA SER A 385 -20.14 3.27 5.77
C SER A 385 -21.39 2.52 5.32
N LEU A 386 -21.60 2.35 4.01
CA LEU A 386 -22.73 1.60 3.48
C LEU A 386 -22.63 0.10 3.78
N SER A 387 -21.42 -0.47 3.74
CA SER A 387 -21.20 -1.89 4.03
C SER A 387 -21.53 -2.27 5.48
N THR A 388 -21.44 -1.31 6.41
CA THR A 388 -21.76 -1.54 7.83
C THR A 388 -23.21 -1.21 8.19
N SER A 389 -23.90 -0.39 7.40
CA SER A 389 -25.22 0.17 7.75
C SER A 389 -26.37 -0.34 6.87
N VAL A 390 -26.09 -0.84 5.66
CA VAL A 390 -27.12 -1.19 4.68
C VAL A 390 -26.87 -2.60 4.17
N ALA A 391 -27.92 -3.43 4.18
CA ALA A 391 -27.87 -4.73 3.52
C ALA A 391 -27.74 -4.53 1.99
N PRO A 392 -26.84 -5.26 1.31
CA PRO A 392 -26.70 -5.16 -0.14
C PRO A 392 -28.03 -5.39 -0.85
N GLY A 393 -28.23 -4.70 -1.98
CA GLY A 393 -29.42 -4.89 -2.81
C GLY A 393 -29.48 -6.31 -3.41
N PRO A 394 -30.54 -6.64 -4.18
CA PRO A 394 -30.71 -7.95 -4.80
C PRO A 394 -29.52 -8.42 -5.65
N GLU A 395 -28.77 -7.47 -6.23
CA GLU A 395 -27.57 -7.71 -7.05
C GLU A 395 -26.26 -7.70 -6.23
N GLY A 396 -26.34 -7.62 -4.89
CA GLY A 396 -25.16 -7.54 -4.01
C GLY A 396 -24.46 -6.17 -3.99
N LEU A 397 -25.00 -5.17 -4.68
CA LEU A 397 -24.47 -3.82 -4.74
C LEU A 397 -24.97 -2.95 -3.59
N LEU A 398 -24.15 -1.98 -3.18
CA LEU A 398 -24.52 -0.96 -2.20
C LEU A 398 -25.02 0.28 -2.94
N TYR A 399 -26.11 0.88 -2.46
CA TYR A 399 -26.76 1.98 -3.17
C TYR A 399 -26.97 3.19 -2.26
N LYS A 400 -26.67 4.39 -2.79
CA LYS A 400 -27.00 5.66 -2.12
C LYS A 400 -27.17 6.80 -3.12
N THR A 401 -28.01 7.76 -2.76
CA THR A 401 -28.24 8.99 -3.52
C THR A 401 -27.51 10.17 -2.90
N TYR A 402 -26.91 11.00 -3.74
CA TYR A 402 -26.19 12.21 -3.33
C TYR A 402 -26.68 13.42 -4.15
N ASP A 403 -26.84 14.55 -3.49
CA ASP A 403 -27.09 15.81 -4.19
C ASP A 403 -25.76 16.50 -4.54
N TYR A 404 -25.85 17.60 -5.29
CA TYR A 404 -24.67 18.41 -5.63
C TYR A 404 -23.94 18.96 -4.40
N SER A 405 -24.66 19.23 -3.31
CA SER A 405 -24.09 19.82 -2.09
C SER A 405 -23.14 18.86 -1.37
N PHE A 406 -23.35 17.54 -1.49
CA PHE A 406 -22.41 16.53 -1.04
C PHE A 406 -21.02 16.76 -1.65
N PHE A 407 -20.93 16.90 -2.97
CA PHE A 407 -19.64 17.08 -3.66
C PHE A 407 -18.99 18.43 -3.31
N GLN A 408 -19.78 19.49 -3.11
CA GLN A 408 -19.27 20.79 -2.66
C GLN A 408 -18.66 20.76 -1.26
N ARG A 409 -19.08 19.82 -0.40
CA ARG A 409 -18.51 19.63 0.95
C ARG A 409 -17.16 18.90 0.95
N ILE A 410 -16.81 18.23 -0.14
CA ILE A 410 -15.62 17.38 -0.19
C ILE A 410 -14.58 17.83 -1.23
N ILE A 411 -14.96 18.63 -2.23
CA ILE A 411 -14.07 19.12 -3.29
C ILE A 411 -14.20 20.65 -3.46
N LEU A 412 -13.06 21.32 -3.66
CA LEU A 412 -13.03 22.71 -4.08
C LEU A 412 -13.17 22.83 -5.61
N PHE A 413 -14.32 23.31 -6.06
CA PHE A 413 -14.55 23.59 -7.47
C PHE A 413 -14.07 24.99 -7.85
N ARG A 414 -13.30 25.08 -8.93
CA ARG A 414 -12.88 26.36 -9.52
C ARG A 414 -14.05 27.15 -10.09
N SER A 415 -14.97 26.49 -10.79
CA SER A 415 -16.14 27.14 -11.36
C SER A 415 -17.26 27.26 -10.33
N LYS A 416 -17.95 28.40 -10.33
CA LYS A 416 -19.18 28.59 -9.55
C LYS A 416 -20.42 28.04 -10.27
N LYS A 417 -20.30 27.67 -11.55
CA LYS A 417 -21.44 27.22 -12.36
C LYS A 417 -21.72 25.74 -12.10
N LYS A 418 -22.90 25.46 -11.53
CA LYS A 418 -23.35 24.09 -11.25
C LYS A 418 -23.27 23.15 -12.46
N LYS A 419 -23.65 23.61 -13.66
CA LYS A 419 -23.63 22.78 -14.88
C LYS A 419 -22.24 22.25 -15.22
N GLU A 420 -21.22 23.11 -15.16
CA GLU A 420 -19.82 22.74 -15.44
C GLU A 420 -19.31 21.75 -14.38
N ASN A 421 -19.64 21.98 -13.10
CA ASN A 421 -19.22 21.10 -12.01
C ASN A 421 -19.93 19.73 -12.06
N VAL A 422 -21.22 19.69 -12.42
CA VAL A 422 -21.97 18.44 -12.61
C VAL A 422 -21.37 17.61 -13.76
N GLN A 423 -20.97 18.26 -14.86
CA GLN A 423 -20.28 17.58 -15.94
C GLN A 423 -18.96 16.99 -15.46
N LEU A 424 -18.15 17.76 -14.73
CA LEU A 424 -16.87 17.29 -14.19
C LEU A 424 -17.06 16.09 -13.23
N ILE A 425 -18.07 16.13 -12.35
CA ILE A 425 -18.43 15.01 -11.47
C ILE A 425 -18.82 13.77 -12.31
N THR A 426 -19.63 13.97 -13.35
CA THR A 426 -20.10 12.88 -14.23
C THR A 426 -18.94 12.20 -14.95
N GLU A 427 -18.00 12.98 -15.50
CA GLU A 427 -16.78 12.47 -16.14
C GLU A 427 -15.91 11.67 -15.15
N THR A 428 -15.77 12.16 -13.91
CA THR A 428 -15.06 11.42 -12.86
C THR A 428 -15.75 10.11 -12.48
N LEU A 429 -17.07 10.11 -12.26
CA LEU A 429 -17.81 8.89 -11.92
C LEU A 429 -17.77 7.85 -13.06
N LYS A 430 -17.72 8.32 -14.32
CA LYS A 430 -17.53 7.45 -15.49
C LYS A 430 -16.21 6.71 -15.45
N GLU A 431 -15.12 7.39 -15.09
CA GLU A 431 -13.81 6.75 -14.95
C GLU A 431 -13.81 5.66 -13.88
N PHE A 432 -14.41 5.92 -12.71
CA PHE A 432 -14.54 4.91 -11.65
C PHE A 432 -15.30 3.67 -12.13
N LYS A 433 -16.39 3.85 -12.88
CA LYS A 433 -17.15 2.75 -13.49
C LYS A 433 -16.30 1.98 -14.51
N GLU A 434 -15.66 2.68 -15.45
CA GLU A 434 -14.89 2.06 -16.54
C GLU A 434 -13.71 1.24 -16.01
N LYS A 435 -13.05 1.71 -14.96
CA LYS A 435 -11.93 1.02 -14.31
C LYS A 435 -12.38 0.01 -13.24
N ALA A 436 -13.69 -0.12 -13.02
CA ALA A 436 -14.29 -0.96 -11.97
C ALA A 436 -13.71 -0.67 -10.55
N ILE A 437 -13.47 0.61 -10.26
CA ILE A 437 -12.92 1.06 -8.97
C ILE A 437 -14.05 1.64 -8.13
N ALA A 438 -14.36 1.00 -7.00
CA ALA A 438 -15.40 1.39 -6.03
C ALA A 438 -16.85 1.45 -6.53
N LEU A 439 -17.10 1.87 -7.77
CA LEU A 439 -18.42 2.00 -8.37
C LEU A 439 -18.62 0.95 -9.46
N SER A 440 -19.77 0.27 -9.38
CA SER A 440 -20.27 -0.60 -10.44
C SER A 440 -21.03 0.19 -11.48
N ASP A 441 -21.86 1.14 -11.05
CA ASP A 441 -22.62 2.01 -11.95
C ASP A 441 -22.99 3.35 -11.29
N PHE A 442 -23.40 4.32 -12.10
CA PHE A 442 -23.98 5.57 -11.63
C PHE A 442 -24.99 6.16 -12.62
N ARG A 443 -25.95 6.93 -12.09
CA ARG A 443 -26.91 7.70 -12.90
C ARG A 443 -27.09 9.09 -12.31
N TYR A 444 -27.03 10.11 -13.16
CA TYR A 444 -27.44 11.47 -12.77
C TYR A 444 -28.85 11.73 -13.28
N ASP A 445 -29.76 12.06 -12.37
CA ASP A 445 -31.12 12.47 -12.70
C ASP A 445 -31.18 13.99 -12.83
N HIS A 446 -31.39 14.47 -14.07
CA HIS A 446 -31.47 15.89 -14.38
C HIS A 446 -32.73 16.56 -13.80
N GLN A 447 -33.80 15.82 -13.52
CA GLN A 447 -35.05 16.37 -12.99
C GLN A 447 -34.93 16.62 -11.49
N THR A 448 -34.43 15.64 -10.74
CA THR A 448 -34.24 15.76 -9.29
C THR A 448 -32.90 16.40 -8.90
N GLY A 449 -31.91 16.40 -9.79
CA GLY A 449 -30.56 16.88 -9.53
C GLY A 449 -29.75 15.95 -8.60
N LEU A 450 -30.12 14.67 -8.56
CA LEU A 450 -29.51 13.65 -7.70
C LEU A 450 -28.60 12.71 -8.50
N PHE A 451 -27.48 12.34 -7.87
CA PHE A 451 -26.58 11.29 -8.30
C PHE A 451 -26.94 9.99 -7.58
N HIS A 452 -27.33 8.99 -8.35
CA HIS A 452 -27.56 7.62 -7.90
C HIS A 452 -26.26 6.83 -8.09
N LEU A 453 -25.62 6.41 -7.00
CA LEU A 453 -24.36 5.68 -7.05
C LEU A 453 -24.56 4.23 -6.60
N TYR A 454 -24.03 3.29 -7.36
CA TYR A 454 -24.03 1.86 -7.06
C TYR A 454 -22.59 1.40 -6.84
N PHE A 455 -22.25 1.07 -5.59
CA PHE A 455 -20.91 0.67 -5.19
C PHE A 455 -20.78 -0.85 -5.18
N PHE A 456 -19.57 -1.32 -5.46
CA PHE A 456 -19.21 -2.70 -5.17
C PHE A 456 -19.20 -2.94 -3.65
N PRO A 457 -19.57 -4.14 -3.17
CA PRO A 457 -19.40 -4.50 -1.77
C PRO A 457 -17.91 -4.58 -1.41
N LEU A 458 -17.59 -4.41 -0.13
CA LEU A 458 -16.24 -4.71 0.36
C LEU A 458 -15.94 -6.20 0.21
N SER A 459 -14.73 -6.53 -0.24
CA SER A 459 -14.25 -7.91 -0.24
C SER A 459 -14.05 -8.44 1.19
N GLU A 460 -13.96 -9.75 1.37
CA GLU A 460 -13.71 -10.34 2.69
C GLU A 460 -12.32 -9.93 3.24
N ASP A 461 -11.33 -9.77 2.37
CA ASP A 461 -10.01 -9.26 2.76
C ASP A 461 -10.06 -7.79 3.19
N GLU A 462 -10.82 -6.95 2.47
CA GLU A 462 -11.04 -5.56 2.86
C GLU A 462 -11.75 -5.46 4.21
N LYS A 463 -12.78 -6.28 4.44
CA LYS A 463 -13.47 -6.33 5.74
C LYS A 463 -12.52 -6.75 6.84
N ALA A 464 -11.69 -7.76 6.63
CA ALA A 464 -10.72 -8.21 7.63
C ALA A 464 -9.66 -7.13 7.97
N ASP A 465 -9.17 -6.40 6.97
CA ASP A 465 -8.22 -5.31 7.17
C ASP A 465 -8.84 -4.12 7.92
N LEU A 466 -10.12 -3.84 7.67
CA LEU A 466 -10.86 -2.78 8.37
C LEU A 466 -11.21 -3.16 9.82
N LEU A 467 -11.61 -4.42 10.06
CA LEU A 467 -11.98 -4.93 11.38
C LEU A 467 -10.76 -5.05 12.31
N SER A 468 -9.63 -5.52 11.80
CA SER A 468 -8.37 -5.59 12.57
C SER A 468 -7.87 -4.21 13.03
N THR A 469 -8.22 -3.14 12.28
CA THR A 469 -7.95 -1.75 12.68
C THR A 469 -8.85 -1.30 13.85
N ASN A 470 -10.08 -1.81 13.93
CA ASN A 470 -11.04 -1.50 15.00
C ASN A 470 -10.85 -2.34 16.28
N GLU A 471 -10.43 -3.61 16.18
CA GLU A 471 -10.15 -4.46 17.36
C GLU A 471 -8.94 -3.98 18.18
N LEU A 472 -7.94 -3.37 17.52
CA LEU A 472 -6.84 -2.70 18.21
C LEU A 472 -7.34 -1.51 19.07
N HIS A 473 -8.39 -0.84 18.61
CA HIS A 473 -9.01 0.28 19.31
C HIS A 473 -9.69 -0.15 20.61
N GLU A 474 -10.39 -1.28 20.62
CA GLU A 474 -11.06 -1.81 21.83
C GLU A 474 -10.06 -2.37 22.85
N LYS A 475 -8.98 -3.03 22.39
CA LYS A 475 -7.92 -3.50 23.29
C LYS A 475 -7.17 -2.35 23.97
N GLU A 476 -6.82 -1.28 23.24
CA GLU A 476 -6.14 -0.12 23.84
C GLU A 476 -7.04 0.65 24.84
N LEU A 477 -8.35 0.73 24.59
CA LEU A 477 -9.32 1.27 25.54
C LEU A 477 -9.47 0.39 26.80
N SER A 478 -9.40 -0.94 26.64
CA SER A 478 -9.46 -1.86 27.79
C SER A 478 -8.23 -1.73 28.71
N VAL A 479 -7.03 -1.52 28.16
CA VAL A 479 -5.79 -1.33 28.95
C VAL A 479 -5.78 0.02 29.67
N LEU A 480 -6.33 1.07 29.06
CA LEU A 480 -6.48 2.39 29.72
C LEU A 480 -7.58 2.40 30.78
N SER A 481 -8.65 1.61 30.61
CA SER A 481 -9.72 1.48 31.61
C SER A 481 -9.35 0.59 32.81
N GLY A 482 -8.41 -0.36 32.63
CA GLY A 482 -7.91 -1.23 33.70
C GLY A 482 -6.91 -0.56 34.65
N SER A 483 -6.25 0.52 34.21
CA SER A 483 -5.29 1.27 35.06
C SER A 483 -5.95 2.33 35.95
N ILE A 484 -7.21 2.70 35.68
CA ILE A 484 -7.94 3.74 36.45
C ILE A 484 -8.76 3.15 37.61
N THR A 485 -8.98 1.83 37.64
CA THR A 485 -9.77 1.15 38.67
C THR A 485 -8.96 0.63 39.87
N ALA A 486 -7.62 0.62 39.80
CA ALA A 486 -6.78 0.06 40.87
C ALA A 486 -6.23 1.06 41.91
N GLU A 487 -6.34 2.38 41.70
CA GLU A 487 -5.80 3.40 42.63
C GLU A 487 -6.88 4.22 43.39
N LYS A 488 -8.12 3.75 43.42
CA LYS A 488 -9.20 4.36 44.23
C LYS A 488 -9.85 3.40 45.21
N ILE A 489 -9.07 2.53 45.85
CA ILE A 489 -9.43 1.92 47.14
C ILE A 489 -8.16 1.76 47.98
N GLN A 490 -7.77 2.82 48.69
CA GLN A 490 -7.19 2.76 50.04
C GLN A 490 -7.26 4.12 50.73
#